data_AF-A0A521IGR9-F1
#
_entry.id   AF-A0A521IGR9-F1
#
_cell.length_a   1.000
_cell.length_b   1.000
_cell.length_c   1.000
_cell.angle_alpha   90.00
_cell.angle_beta   90.00
_cell.angle_gamma   90.00
#
_symmetry.space_group_name_H-M   'P 1'
#
loop_
_entity.id
_entity.type
_entity.pdbx_description
1 polymer ?
#
loop_
_entity_poly.entity_id
_entity_poly.type
_entity_poly.pdbx_seq_one_letter_code
_entity_poly.pdbx_strand_id
1 'polypeptide(L)' 'MDTIPSISAVRGAIQVASDSKEAIAQAAQKLFVRVLKTNNLHEEQVAALLITQTGDLKSLNPATGLRMGGLASKVPLFC' A
#
# COMPACT_ATOMS: atom_id res chain seq x y z
N MET A 1 10.44 31.44 -5.68
CA MET A 1 10.39 30.50 -4.53
C MET A 1 9.60 29.31 -5.01
N ASP A 2 10.26 28.18 -5.26
CA ASP A 2 9.56 26.95 -5.60
C ASP A 2 8.76 26.52 -4.38
N THR A 3 7.44 26.61 -4.49
CA THR A 3 6.54 26.15 -3.44
C THR A 3 6.63 24.64 -3.37
N ILE A 4 7.18 24.12 -2.27
CA ILE A 4 7.13 22.70 -1.96
C ILE A 4 5.65 22.29 -1.91
N PRO A 5 5.20 21.31 -2.70
CA PRO A 5 3.81 20.92 -2.72
C PRO A 5 3.38 20.41 -1.33
N SER A 6 2.22 20.87 -0.85
CA SER A 6 1.69 20.49 0.47
C SER A 6 1.31 19.00 0.56
N ILE A 7 1.05 18.36 -0.59
CA ILE A 7 0.80 16.93 -0.73
C ILE A 7 1.54 16.43 -1.97
N SER A 8 2.19 15.27 -1.87
CA SER A 8 2.83 14.56 -2.99
C SER A 8 2.30 13.14 -3.09
N ALA A 9 2.23 12.60 -4.31
CA ALA A 9 1.81 11.22 -4.55
C ALA A 9 3.04 10.32 -4.78
N VAL A 10 3.04 9.16 -4.13
CA VAL A 10 4.06 8.12 -4.32
C VAL A 10 3.42 6.88 -4.93
N ARG A 11 4.12 6.27 -5.88
CA ARG A 11 3.66 5.06 -6.58
C ARG A 11 4.51 3.85 -6.20
N GLY A 12 3.86 2.69 -6.15
CA GLY A 12 4.49 1.39 -5.99
C GLY A 12 3.71 0.34 -6.77
N ALA A 13 4.41 -0.72 -7.18
CA ALA A 13 3.81 -1.90 -7.79
C ALA A 13 4.60 -3.15 -7.36
N ILE A 14 3.91 -4.27 -7.21
CA ILE A 14 4.50 -5.56 -6.88
C ILE A 14 3.68 -6.67 -7.54
N GLN A 15 4.32 -7.79 -7.88
CA GLN A 15 3.68 -8.99 -8.40
C GLN A 15 3.68 -10.10 -7.35
N VAL A 16 2.70 -11.00 -7.46
CA VAL A 16 2.62 -12.24 -6.68
C VAL A 16 2.71 -13.43 -7.63
N ALA A 17 3.25 -14.56 -7.15
CA ALA A 17 3.39 -15.77 -7.96
C ALA A 17 2.06 -16.55 -8.11
N SER A 18 1.09 -16.30 -7.23
CA SER A 18 -0.22 -16.96 -7.22
C SER A 18 -1.30 -16.09 -6.58
N ASP A 19 -2.55 -16.29 -6.98
CA ASP A 19 -3.73 -15.72 -6.32
C ASP A 19 -4.04 -16.49 -5.02
N SER A 20 -3.27 -16.22 -3.96
CA SER A 20 -3.52 -16.71 -2.60
C SER A 20 -3.60 -15.56 -1.62
N LYS A 21 -4.38 -15.74 -0.55
CA LYS A 21 -4.57 -14.71 0.49
C LYS A 21 -3.24 -14.30 1.11
N GLU A 22 -2.41 -15.29 1.40
CA GLU A 22 -1.10 -15.14 2.03
C GLU A 22 -0.16 -14.36 1.11
N ALA A 23 -0.09 -14.72 -0.18
CA ALA A 23 0.77 -14.02 -1.13
C ALA A 23 0.35 -12.56 -1.32
N ILE A 24 -0.95 -12.29 -1.45
CA ILE A 24 -1.48 -10.93 -1.62
C ILE A 24 -1.21 -10.09 -0.37
N ALA A 25 -1.50 -10.62 0.83
CA ALA A 25 -1.28 -9.90 2.08
C ALA A 25 0.20 -9.55 2.29
N GLN A 26 1.10 -10.54 2.12
CA GLN A 26 2.53 -10.32 2.28
C GLN A 26 3.07 -9.32 1.25
N ALA A 27 2.60 -9.39 0.00
CA ALA A 27 3.01 -8.46 -1.04
C ALA A 27 2.55 -7.02 -0.76
N ALA A 28 1.30 -6.83 -0.33
CA ALA A 28 0.76 -5.52 0.04
C ALA A 28 1.56 -4.89 1.20
N GLN A 29 1.83 -5.68 2.26
CA GLN A 29 2.63 -5.25 3.41
C GLN A 29 4.06 -4.88 2.99
N LYS A 30 4.71 -5.75 2.21
CA LYS A 30 6.08 -5.52 1.71
C LYS A 30 6.17 -4.25 0.87
N LEU A 31 5.23 -4.02 -0.03
CA LEU A 31 5.23 -2.84 -0.88
C LEU A 31 5.03 -1.56 -0.05
N PHE A 32 4.06 -1.54 0.86
CA PHE A 32 3.79 -0.39 1.72
C PHE A 32 5.01 0.01 2.56
N VAL A 33 5.61 -0.94 3.29
CA VAL A 33 6.81 -0.71 4.11
C VAL A 33 7.97 -0.21 3.24
N ARG A 34 8.15 -0.78 2.04
CA ARG A 34 9.24 -0.37 1.14
C ARG A 34 9.02 1.05 0.61
N VAL A 35 7.80 1.42 0.24
CA VAL A 35 7.45 2.77 -0.20
C VAL A 35 7.73 3.78 0.90
N LEU A 36 7.27 3.54 2.13
CA LEU A 36 7.53 4.43 3.26
C LEU A 36 9.03 4.60 3.53
N LYS A 37 9.75 3.48 3.66
CA LYS A 37 11.19 3.48 3.94
C LYS A 37 12.01 4.20 2.87
N THR A 38 11.68 3.99 1.58
CA THR A 38 12.43 4.59 0.47
C THR A 38 12.25 6.11 0.40
N ASN A 39 11.11 6.61 0.87
CA ASN A 39 10.79 8.03 0.86
C ASN A 39 11.00 8.70 2.23
N ASN A 40 11.55 7.96 3.21
CA ASN A 40 11.71 8.42 4.59
C ASN A 40 10.39 8.96 5.20
N LEU A 41 9.30 8.24 4.95
CA LEU A 41 7.96 8.56 5.44
C LEU A 41 7.56 7.67 6.61
N HIS A 42 6.76 8.22 7.50
CA HIS A 42 6.06 7.52 8.57
C HIS A 42 4.59 7.32 8.18
N GLU A 43 3.92 6.31 8.77
CA GLU A 43 2.53 5.99 8.44
C GLU A 43 1.58 7.16 8.71
N GLU A 44 1.83 7.93 9.77
CA GLU A 44 1.03 9.09 10.17
C GLU A 44 1.10 10.25 9.17
N GLN A 45 2.08 10.22 8.25
CA GLN A 45 2.22 11.23 7.19
C GLN A 45 1.43 10.85 5.91
N VAL A 46 0.80 9.67 5.88
CA VAL A 46 0.03 9.20 4.73
C VAL A 46 -1.41 9.73 4.80
N ALA A 47 -1.76 10.62 3.88
CA ALA A 47 -3.12 11.18 3.80
C ALA A 47 -4.18 10.16 3.35
N ALA A 48 -3.86 9.32 2.36
CA ALA A 48 -4.72 8.26 1.85
C ALA A 48 -3.91 7.25 1.02
N LEU A 49 -4.45 6.05 0.84
CA LEU A 49 -3.87 5.03 -0.05
C LEU A 49 -4.94 4.52 -1.04
N LEU A 50 -4.61 4.62 -2.33
CA LEU A 50 -5.39 4.01 -3.41
C LEU A 50 -4.64 2.78 -3.89
N ILE A 51 -5.27 1.62 -3.75
CA ILE A 51 -4.71 0.34 -4.19
C ILE A 51 -5.53 -0.15 -5.37
N THR A 52 -4.86 -0.72 -6.36
CA THR A 52 -5.52 -1.43 -7.44
C THR A 52 -4.89 -2.81 -7.56
N GLN A 53 -5.65 -3.76 -8.07
CA GLN A 53 -5.15 -5.09 -8.42
C GLN A 53 -5.64 -5.47 -9.82
N THR A 54 -4.89 -6.33 -10.49
CA THR A 54 -5.28 -6.90 -11.77
C THR A 54 -6.42 -7.90 -11.57
N GLY A 55 -7.26 -8.10 -12.61
CA GLY A 55 -8.50 -8.87 -12.50
C GLY A 55 -8.33 -10.38 -12.27
N ASP A 56 -7.11 -10.89 -12.37
CA ASP A 56 -6.71 -12.26 -12.06
C ASP A 56 -6.46 -12.50 -10.57
N LEU A 57 -6.31 -11.44 -9.76
CA LEU A 57 -6.20 -11.52 -8.30
C LEU A 57 -7.58 -11.32 -7.68
N LYS A 58 -8.07 -12.32 -6.93
CA LYS A 58 -9.45 -12.34 -6.38
C LYS A 58 -9.51 -12.86 -4.96
N SER A 59 -8.48 -13.56 -4.49
CA SER A 59 -8.52 -14.30 -3.23
C SER A 59 -8.53 -13.40 -2.00
N LEU A 60 -8.02 -12.16 -2.10
CA LEU A 60 -8.01 -11.19 -1.00
C LEU A 60 -8.04 -9.76 -1.51
N ASN A 61 -8.74 -8.87 -0.79
CA ASN A 61 -8.60 -7.43 -0.95
C ASN A 61 -7.24 -6.98 -0.35
N PRO A 62 -6.32 -6.35 -1.12
CA PRO A 62 -5.00 -5.92 -0.65
C PRO A 62 -5.04 -4.95 0.53
N ALA A 63 -6.05 -4.08 0.61
CA ALA A 63 -6.24 -3.19 1.75
C ALA A 63 -6.52 -3.98 3.05
N THR A 64 -7.28 -5.07 2.95
CA THR A 64 -7.49 -6.00 4.07
C THR A 64 -6.18 -6.69 4.44
N GLY A 65 -5.44 -7.22 3.45
CA GLY A 65 -4.14 -7.86 3.68
C GLY A 65 -3.11 -6.94 4.33
N LEU A 66 -3.12 -5.66 3.99
CA LEU A 66 -2.31 -4.63 4.65
C LEU A 66 -2.66 -4.49 6.13
N ARG A 67 -3.97 -4.35 6.45
CA ARG A 67 -4.45 -4.23 7.85
C ARG A 67 -4.23 -5.47 8.70
N MET A 68 -4.27 -6.66 8.10
CA MET A 68 -3.92 -7.92 8.79
C MET A 68 -2.48 -7.91 9.31
N GLY A 69 -1.59 -7.14 8.66
CA GLY A 69 -0.20 -6.94 9.12
C GLY A 69 -0.04 -5.88 10.21
N GLY A 70 -1.13 -5.31 10.72
CA GLY A 70 -1.08 -4.20 11.69
C GLY A 70 -0.65 -2.86 11.09
N LEU A 71 -0.70 -2.72 9.76
CA LEU A 71 -0.28 -1.53 9.02
C LEU A 71 -1.48 -0.71 8.54
N ALA A 72 -1.25 0.58 8.31
CA ALA A 72 -2.23 1.54 7.80
C ALA A 72 -3.51 1.59 8.66
N SER A 73 -3.35 1.53 9.99
CA SER A 73 -4.44 1.40 10.96
C SER A 73 -5.34 2.64 11.00
N LYS A 74 -4.77 3.83 10.80
CA LYS A 74 -5.47 5.12 10.80
C LYS A 74 -5.56 5.77 9.42
N VAL A 75 -5.04 5.12 8.38
CA VAL A 75 -4.99 5.66 7.02
C VAL A 75 -6.29 5.30 6.29
N PRO A 76 -6.95 6.28 5.61
CA PRO A 76 -8.04 5.98 4.68
C PRO A 76 -7.55 5.14 3.50
N LEU A 77 -8.19 3.98 3.28
CA LEU A 77 -7.84 3.04 2.21
C LEU A 77 -8.99 2.92 1.21
N PHE A 78 -8.68 2.88 -0.08
CA PHE A 78 -9.60 2.49 -1.15
C PHE A 78 -8.94 1.44 -2.04
N CYS A 79 -9.66 0.37 -2.34
CA CYS A 79 -9.19 -0.71 -3.22
C CYS A 79 -10.35 -1.25 -4.07
#